data_AF-A0A497KDN4-F1
#
_entry.id   AF-A0A497KDN4-F1
#
_cell.length_a   1.000
_cell.length_b   1.000
_cell.length_c   1.000
_cell.angle_alpha   90.00
_cell.angle_beta   90.00
_cell.angle_gamma   90.00
#
_symmetry.space_group_name_H-M   'P 1'
#
loop_
_entity.id
_entity.type
_entity.pdbx_description
1 polymer ?
#
loop_
_entity_poly.entity_id
_entity_poly.type
_entity_poly.pdbx_seq_one_letter_code
_entity_poly.pdbx_strand_id
1 'polypeptide(L)' 'MFVEIKIDYERCVGCKECVKACSYGVLEWLDDMPIVVNPHDCAL' A
#
# COMPACT_ATOMS: atom_id res chain seq x y z
N MET A 1 -7.03 14.17 -11.14
CA MET A 1 -5.59 13.86 -10.94
C MET A 1 -5.56 12.41 -10.49
N PHE A 2 -4.98 11.48 -11.25
CA PHE A 2 -4.93 10.07 -10.85
C PHE A 2 -3.58 9.81 -10.19
N VAL A 3 -3.60 9.38 -8.92
CA VAL A 3 -2.41 8.95 -8.20
C VAL A 3 -2.27 7.45 -8.40
N GLU A 4 -1.08 7.00 -8.79
CA GLU A 4 -0.75 5.58 -8.92
C GLU A 4 0.17 5.17 -7.75
N ILE A 5 -0.26 4.17 -6.98
CA ILE A 5 0.54 3.58 -5.90
C ILE A 5 1.06 2.22 -6.36
N LYS A 6 2.37 2.01 -6.22
CA LYS A 6 3.06 0.76 -6.53
C LYS A 6 3.97 0.35 -5.39
N ILE A 7 4.06 -0.95 -5.16
CA ILE A 7 5.02 -1.56 -4.24
C ILE A 7 6.11 -2.22 -5.08
N ASP A 8 7.35 -1.87 -4.79
CA ASP A 8 8.51 -2.59 -5.33
C ASP A 8 8.74 -3.83 -4.44
N TYR A 9 8.28 -4.99 -4.93
CA TYR A 9 8.38 -6.24 -4.20
C TYR A 9 9.80 -6.82 -4.17
N GLU A 10 10.68 -6.44 -5.10
CA GLU A 10 12.08 -6.86 -5.06
C GLU A 10 12.83 -6.20 -3.90
N ARG A 11 12.39 -4.99 -3.51
CA ARG A 11 12.94 -4.22 -2.39
C ARG A 11 12.14 -4.35 -1.09
N CYS A 12 10.96 -4.99 -1.14
CA CYS A 12 10.11 -5.15 0.02
C CYS A 12 10.74 -6.12 1.02
N VAL A 13 10.93 -5.69 2.26
CA VAL A 13 11.51 -6.51 3.35
C VAL A 13 10.46 -7.04 4.32
N GLY A 14 9.17 -6.90 3.99
CA GLY A 14 8.08 -7.45 4.79
C GLY A 14 7.82 -6.77 6.15
N CYS A 15 8.26 -5.52 6.32
CA CYS A 15 8.29 -4.81 7.60
C CYS A 15 6.94 -4.17 8.04
N LYS A 16 5.98 -4.09 7.12
CA LYS A 16 4.58 -3.63 7.32
C LYS A 16 4.39 -2.14 7.64
N GLU A 17 5.42 -1.31 7.63
CA GLU A 17 5.29 0.13 7.93
C GLU A 17 4.45 0.88 6.90
N CYS A 18 4.47 0.48 5.62
CA CYS A 18 3.65 1.11 4.59
C CYS A 18 2.15 0.96 4.87
N VAL A 19 1.70 -0.24 5.27
CA VAL A 19 0.30 -0.49 5.66
C VAL A 19 -0.06 0.30 6.91
N LYS A 20 0.81 0.35 7.92
CA LYS A 20 0.59 1.14 9.15
C LYS A 20 0.52 2.65 8.90
N ALA A 21 1.32 3.16 7.98
CA ALA A 21 1.38 4.57 7.65
C ALA A 21 0.17 5.04 6.80
N CYS A 22 -0.47 4.12 6.07
CA CYS A 22 -1.58 4.46 5.21
C CYS A 22 -2.86 4.71 6.01
N SER A 23 -3.16 5.97 6.33
CA SER A 23 -4.39 6.37 7.04
C SER A 23 -5.67 6.24 6.20
N TYR A 24 -5.52 6.14 4.88
CA TYR A 24 -6.64 6.09 3.93
C TYR A 24 -7.10 4.66 3.61
N GLY A 25 -6.42 3.63 4.12
CA GLY A 25 -6.79 2.23 3.83
C GLY A 25 -6.53 1.80 2.39
N VAL A 26 -5.60 2.47 1.70
CA VAL A 26 -5.20 2.13 0.31
C VAL A 26 -4.35 0.86 0.26
N LEU A 27 -3.62 0.58 1.34
CA LEU A 27 -2.71 -0.55 1.48
C LEU A 27 -3.23 -1.52 2.54
N GLU A 28 -3.21 -2.81 2.22
CA GLU A 28 -3.55 -3.91 3.14
C GLU A 28 -2.43 -4.96 3.21
N TRP A 29 -2.53 -5.89 4.16
CA TRP A 29 -1.58 -6.98 4.34
C TRP A 29 -2.24 -8.33 4.02
N LEU A 30 -1.74 -9.04 3.01
CA LEU A 30 -2.24 -10.33 2.56
C LEU A 30 -1.07 -11.28 2.25
N ASP A 31 -1.13 -12.52 2.76
CA ASP A 31 -0.14 -13.57 2.47
C ASP A 31 1.32 -13.11 2.64
N ASP A 32 1.58 -12.45 3.78
CA ASP A 32 2.89 -11.90 4.15
C ASP A 32 3.45 -10.82 3.22
N MET A 33 2.58 -10.19 2.42
CA MET A 33 2.94 -9.10 1.51
C MET A 33 1.95 -7.93 1.62
N PRO A 34 2.40 -6.69 1.41
CA PRO A 34 1.50 -5.57 1.27
C PRO A 34 0.84 -5.58 -0.12
N ILE A 35 -0.44 -5.23 -0.21
CA ILE A 35 -1.19 -5.12 -1.47
C ILE A 35 -1.89 -3.77 -1.57
N VAL A 36 -2.13 -3.30 -2.79
CA VAL A 36 -2.91 -2.09 -3.07
C VAL A 36 -4.37 -2.50 -3.32
N VAL A 37 -5.29 -2.05 -2.47
CA VAL A 37 -6.71 -2.43 -2.56
C VAL A 37 -7.59 -1.30 -3.12
N ASN A 38 -7.42 -0.07 -2.63
CA ASN A 38 -8.28 1.07 -2.97
C ASN A 38 -7.44 2.31 -3.38
N PRO A 39 -6.72 2.26 -4.51
CA PRO A 39 -5.79 3.34 -4.89
C PRO A 39 -6.45 4.70 -5.12
N HIS A 40 -7.75 4.72 -5.44
CA HIS A 40 -8.51 5.94 -5.69
C HIS A 40 -8.80 6.77 -4.42
N ASP A 41 -8.67 6.17 -3.24
CA ASP A 41 -8.93 6.84 -1.97
C ASP A 41 -7.71 7.62 -1.47
N CYS A 42 -6.57 7.49 -2.17
CA CYS A 42 -5.38 8.27 -1.88
C CYS A 42 -5.62 9.75 -2.19
N ALA A 43 -5.67 10.59 -1.15
CA ALA A 43 -5.82 12.04 -1.21
C ALA A 43 -7.21 12.58 -1.61
N LEU A 44 -8.29 11.90 -1.19
CA LEU A 44 -9.61 12.52 -1.02
C LEU A 44 -9.61 13.56 0.10
#